data_AF-W2TXI8-F1
#
_entry.id   AF-W2TXI8-F1
#
_cell.length_a   1.000
_cell.length_b   1.000
_cell.length_c   1.000
_cell.angle_alpha   90.00
_cell.angle_beta   90.00
_cell.angle_gamma   90.00
#
_symmetry.space_group_name_H-M   'P 1'
#
loop_
_entity.id
_entity.type
_entity.pdbx_description
1 polymer ?
#
loop_
_entity_poly.entity_id
_entity_poly.type
_entity_poly.pdbx_seq_one_letter_code
_entity_poly.pdbx_strand_id
1 'polypeptide(L)'
;MEDVLFDFVTKRVIKIVLHTNMPGHYDFTIYARCEFRVTFDGSEPTVITTSSKFNDICGVFSDASGEYEEPQPVVVSRNTQEDRNPFGSTFCYGTDQIVVEIMDNGHIAAVTLYE
;
A
#
# COMPACT_ATOMS: atom_id res chain seq x y z
N MET A 1 -1.03 9.39 -11.97
CA MET A 1 -2.46 9.20 -12.28
C MET A 1 -2.92 8.19 -11.27
N GLU A 2 -3.97 8.51 -10.53
CA GLU A 2 -4.55 7.59 -9.55
C GLU A 2 -5.43 6.60 -10.30
N ASP A 3 -5.34 5.32 -9.95
CA ASP A 3 -6.20 4.30 -10.57
C ASP A 3 -7.48 4.21 -9.75
N VAL A 4 -8.60 4.61 -10.34
CA VAL A 4 -9.91 4.65 -9.67
C VAL A 4 -10.87 3.68 -10.34
N LEU A 5 -11.40 2.73 -9.57
CA LEU A 5 -12.43 1.81 -10.01
C LEU A 5 -13.79 2.28 -9.51
N PHE A 6 -14.72 2.47 -10.44
CA PHE A 6 -16.11 2.82 -10.14
C PHE A 6 -17.02 1.61 -10.36
N ASP A 7 -17.92 1.38 -9.42
CA ASP A 7 -19.10 0.56 -9.69
C ASP A 7 -20.10 1.38 -10.50
N PHE A 8 -20.39 0.90 -11.71
CA PHE A 8 -21.34 1.55 -12.61
C PHE A 8 -22.78 1.49 -12.09
N VAL A 9 -23.16 0.50 -11.29
CA VAL A 9 -24.53 0.36 -10.79
C VAL A 9 -24.79 1.36 -9.67
N THR A 10 -23.95 1.35 -8.62
CA THR A 10 -24.12 2.25 -7.47
C THR A 10 -23.58 3.66 -7.70
N LYS A 11 -22.80 3.88 -8.77
CA LYS A 11 -22.10 5.16 -9.06
C LYS A 11 -21.12 5.56 -7.96
N ARG A 12 -20.53 4.57 -7.28
CA ARG A 12 -19.56 4.76 -6.20
C ARG A 12 -18.17 4.34 -6.63
N VAL A 13 -17.16 4.94 -6.03
CA VAL A 13 -15.79 4.44 -6.11
C VAL A 13 -15.69 3.23 -5.19
N ILE A 14 -15.19 2.11 -5.71
CA ILE A 14 -15.01 0.86 -4.95
C ILE A 14 -13.53 0.50 -4.75
N LYS A 15 -12.63 1.15 -5.50
CA LYS A 15 -11.18 1.01 -5.29
C LYS A 15 -10.43 2.25 -5.76
N ILE A 16 -9.43 2.67 -5.00
CA ILE A 16 -8.47 3.71 -5.37
C ILE A 16 -7.06 3.19 -5.12
N VAL A 17 -6.14 3.39 -6.07
CA VAL A 17 -4.70 3.11 -5.89
C VAL A 17 -3.91 4.42 -5.94
N LEU A 18 -3.16 4.68 -4.87
CA LEU A 18 -2.34 5.86 -4.65
C LEU A 18 -0.86 5.46 -4.75
N HIS A 19 -0.21 5.81 -5.86
CA HIS A 19 1.19 5.46 -6.13
C HIS A 19 2.15 6.54 -5.61
N THR A 20 3.19 6.15 -4.88
CA THR A 20 4.21 7.10 -4.38
C THR A 20 5.29 7.42 -5.41
N ASN A 21 5.39 6.59 -6.47
CA ASN A 21 6.41 6.66 -7.52
C ASN A 21 7.84 6.69 -6.94
N MET A 22 8.14 5.80 -6.00
CA MET A 22 9.44 5.72 -5.35
C MET A 22 10.49 5.08 -6.28
N PRO A 23 11.69 5.68 -6.43
CA PRO A 23 12.79 5.06 -7.16
C PRO A 23 13.16 3.69 -6.56
N GLY A 24 13.43 2.73 -7.43
CA GLY A 24 13.69 1.35 -7.04
C GLY A 24 12.43 0.49 -6.86
N HIS A 25 11.25 1.02 -7.17
CA HIS A 25 10.06 0.19 -7.38
C HIS A 25 9.97 -0.22 -8.86
N TYR A 26 9.39 -1.39 -9.13
CA TYR A 26 9.24 -1.90 -10.49
C TYR A 26 8.45 -0.96 -11.41
N ASP A 27 7.40 -0.32 -10.89
CA ASP A 27 6.54 0.60 -11.62
C ASP A 27 7.03 2.05 -11.60
N PHE A 28 8.27 2.30 -11.17
CA PHE A 28 8.84 3.65 -11.15
C PHE A 28 8.78 4.29 -12.54
N THR A 29 8.33 5.55 -12.60
CA THR A 29 8.05 6.34 -13.82
C THR A 29 6.79 5.98 -14.61
N ILE A 30 6.11 4.87 -14.29
CA ILE A 30 4.85 4.50 -14.97
C ILE A 30 3.70 5.37 -14.45
N TYR A 31 3.62 5.56 -13.14
CA TYR A 31 2.57 6.35 -12.49
C TYR A 31 3.12 7.66 -11.91
N ALA A 32 2.38 8.75 -12.07
CA ALA A 32 2.70 10.00 -11.38
C ALA A 32 2.51 9.85 -9.86
N ARG A 33 3.44 10.42 -9.07
CA ARG A 33 3.35 10.48 -7.61
C ARG A 33 2.04 11.13 -7.18
N CYS A 34 1.28 10.42 -6.36
CA CYS A 34 0.15 10.95 -5.60
C CYS A 34 0.65 11.38 -4.22
N GLU A 35 0.49 12.65 -3.86
CA GLU A 35 0.76 13.13 -2.51
C GLU A 35 -0.51 12.99 -1.67
N PHE A 36 -0.50 12.04 -0.73
CA PHE A 36 -1.68 11.66 0.03
C PHE A 36 -1.49 11.76 1.54
N ARG A 37 -2.62 11.84 2.24
CA ARG A 37 -2.72 11.74 3.69
C ARG A 37 -3.99 10.99 4.06
N VAL A 38 -3.84 9.74 4.50
CA VAL A 38 -4.93 8.85 4.91
C VAL A 38 -4.92 8.74 6.42
N THR A 39 -6.08 8.91 7.04
CA THR A 39 -6.26 8.75 8.50
C THR A 39 -6.94 7.43 8.77
N PHE A 40 -6.39 6.68 9.71
CA PHE A 40 -6.91 5.40 10.16
C PHE A 40 -7.45 5.56 11.59
N ASP A 41 -8.75 5.31 11.74
CA ASP A 41 -9.45 5.44 13.02
C ASP A 41 -9.35 4.12 13.79
N GLY A 42 -8.20 3.91 14.44
CA GLY A 42 -7.96 2.82 15.39
C GLY A 42 -8.21 3.24 16.85
N SER A 43 -7.65 2.49 17.81
CA SER A 43 -7.60 2.88 19.23
C SER A 43 -6.83 4.21 19.41
N GLU A 44 -5.78 4.41 18.62
CA GLU A 44 -5.10 5.68 18.41
C GLU A 44 -5.13 6.05 16.91
N PRO A 45 -5.53 7.28 16.55
CA PRO A 45 -5.56 7.70 15.16
C PRO A 45 -4.16 7.66 14.54
N THR A 46 -3.98 6.86 13.50
CA THR A 46 -2.72 6.77 12.76
C THR A 46 -2.85 7.48 11.43
N VAL A 47 -1.86 8.28 11.06
CA VAL A 47 -1.85 9.02 9.79
C VAL A 47 -0.77 8.43 8.87
N ILE A 48 -1.21 7.88 7.75
CA ILE A 48 -0.35 7.37 6.69
C ILE A 48 -0.18 8.46 5.64
N THR A 49 1.07 8.81 5.35
CA THR A 49 1.43 9.81 4.34
C THR A 49 2.29 9.17 3.26
N THR A 50 2.44 9.88 2.16
CA THR A 50 3.35 9.54 1.06
C THR A 50 4.82 9.33 1.49
N SER A 51 5.22 9.92 2.62
CA SER A 51 6.57 9.82 3.19
C SER A 51 6.70 8.83 4.33
N SER A 52 5.58 8.27 4.82
CA SER A 52 5.58 7.30 5.91
C SER A 52 6.36 6.04 5.52
N LYS A 53 7.00 5.41 6.49
CA LYS A 53 7.66 4.12 6.38
C LYS A 53 6.86 3.05 7.09
N PHE A 54 7.16 1.78 6.79
CA PHE A 54 6.52 0.64 7.44
C PHE A 54 6.55 0.72 8.97
N ASN A 55 7.70 1.08 9.56
CA ASN A 55 7.83 1.23 11.01
C ASN A 55 6.91 2.31 11.62
N ASP A 56 6.48 3.29 10.82
CA ASP A 56 5.56 4.34 11.29
C ASP A 56 4.11 3.86 11.31
N ILE A 57 3.78 2.78 10.56
CA ILE A 57 2.41 2.36 10.29
C ILE A 57 2.13 0.89 10.62
N CYS A 58 3.14 0.11 11.03
CA CYS A 58 3.01 -1.33 11.22
C CYS A 58 1.92 -1.71 12.23
N GLY A 59 1.68 -0.87 13.24
CA GLY A 59 0.62 -1.05 14.23
C GLY A 59 -0.80 -1.02 13.66
N VAL A 60 -1.00 -0.47 12.45
CA VAL A 60 -2.30 -0.51 11.74
C VAL A 60 -2.68 -1.95 11.34
N PHE A 61 -1.68 -2.82 11.17
CA PHE A 61 -1.86 -4.21 10.73
C PHE A 61 -1.78 -5.22 11.87
N SER A 62 -1.63 -4.76 13.11
CA SER A 62 -1.71 -5.62 14.29
C SER A 62 -3.17 -5.88 14.65
N ASP A 63 -3.44 -7.05 15.21
CA ASP A 63 -4.78 -7.43 15.64
C ASP A 63 -5.20 -6.67 16.91
N ALA A 64 -6.51 -6.55 17.11
CA ALA A 64 -7.07 -5.85 18.26
C ALA A 64 -6.94 -6.63 19.59
N SER A 65 -6.28 -7.80 19.57
CA SER A 65 -6.14 -8.68 20.75
C SER A 65 -5.16 -8.12 21.79
N GLY A 66 -4.30 -7.18 21.38
CA GLY A 66 -3.29 -6.57 22.24
C GLY A 66 -2.04 -7.43 22.43
N GLU A 67 -1.97 -8.61 21.81
CA GLU A 67 -0.75 -9.38 21.67
C GLU A 67 0.01 -8.91 20.42
N TYR A 68 1.32 -8.70 20.54
CA TYR A 68 2.13 -8.30 19.38
C TYR A 68 2.34 -9.52 18.48
N GLU A 69 1.51 -9.66 17.45
CA GLU A 69 1.84 -10.48 16.29
C GLU A 69 2.42 -9.61 15.17
N GLU A 70 3.56 -10.06 14.63
CA GLU A 70 4.16 -9.41 13.46
C GLU A 70 3.25 -9.65 12.24
N PRO A 71 2.78 -8.59 11.55
CA PRO A 71 1.87 -8.75 10.44
C PRO A 71 2.51 -9.62 9.35
N GLN A 72 1.80 -10.62 8.86
CA GLN A 72 2.28 -11.50 7.79
C GLN A 72 1.95 -10.87 6.42
N PRO A 73 2.94 -10.38 5.66
CA PRO A 73 2.67 -9.78 4.36
C PRO A 73 2.46 -10.84 3.28
N VAL A 74 1.73 -10.46 2.23
CA VAL A 74 1.79 -11.15 0.95
C VAL A 74 3.02 -10.66 0.19
N VAL A 75 3.89 -11.58 -0.23
CA VAL A 75 5.08 -11.24 -1.01
C VAL A 75 4.71 -11.11 -2.49
N VAL A 76 5.01 -9.97 -3.09
CA VAL A 76 4.75 -9.68 -4.50
C VAL A 76 6.05 -9.68 -5.28
N SER A 77 6.21 -10.67 -6.16
CA SER A 77 7.35 -10.78 -7.07
C SER A 77 6.89 -10.56 -8.51
N ARG A 78 7.21 -9.40 -9.08
CA ARG A 78 6.89 -9.05 -10.48
C ARG A 78 7.94 -9.59 -11.47
N ASN A 79 8.16 -10.91 -11.46
CA ASN A 79 9.06 -11.57 -12.42
C ASN A 79 8.24 -12.09 -13.60
N THR A 80 8.25 -11.35 -14.72
CA THR A 80 7.73 -11.87 -15.99
C THR A 80 8.86 -12.47 -16.80
N GLN A 81 8.55 -13.28 -17.82
CA GLN A 81 9.57 -13.88 -18.69
C GLN A 81 10.34 -12.84 -19.52
N GLU A 82 9.74 -11.67 -19.76
CA GLU A 82 10.30 -10.61 -20.61
C GLU A 82 10.96 -9.50 -19.78
N ASP A 83 10.41 -9.17 -18.61
CA ASP A 83 10.96 -8.18 -17.68
C ASP A 83 11.23 -8.81 -16.30
N ARG A 84 12.52 -9.01 -16.01
CA ARG A 84 12.96 -9.40 -14.66
C ARG A 84 13.04 -8.15 -13.80
N ASN A 85 12.22 -8.09 -12.76
CA ASN A 85 12.28 -7.02 -11.78
C ASN A 85 13.67 -7.02 -11.09
N PRO A 86 14.49 -5.96 -11.29
CA PRO A 86 15.84 -5.91 -10.74
C PRO A 86 15.88 -5.47 -9.27
N PHE A 87 14.76 -5.01 -8.72
CA PHE A 87 14.70 -4.37 -7.40
C PHE A 87 14.28 -5.31 -6.26
N GLY A 88 13.95 -6.56 -6.56
CA GLY A 88 13.45 -7.51 -5.57
C GLY A 88 11.94 -7.46 -5.39
N SER A 89 11.43 -8.26 -4.46
CA SER A 89 10.00 -8.30 -4.15
C SER A 89 9.55 -7.06 -3.38
N THR A 90 8.24 -6.91 -3.26
CA THR A 90 7.60 -6.01 -2.31
C THR A 90 6.68 -6.80 -1.38
N PHE A 91 6.25 -6.17 -0.29
CA PHE A 91 5.45 -6.78 0.77
C PHE A 91 4.12 -6.03 0.90
N CYS A 92 3.02 -6.74 0.74
CA CYS A 92 1.69 -6.17 0.87
C CYS A 92 1.10 -6.51 2.24
N TYR A 93 0.77 -5.47 3.00
CA TYR A 93 0.08 -5.57 4.28
C TYR A 93 -1.36 -5.09 4.11
N GLY A 94 -2.33 -5.85 4.61
CA GLY A 94 -3.73 -5.60 4.35
C GLY A 94 -4.61 -5.64 5.60
N THR A 95 -5.69 -4.88 5.56
CA THR A 95 -6.86 -5.01 6.46
C THR A 95 -8.10 -5.25 5.58
N ASP A 96 -9.31 -5.10 6.12
CA ASP A 96 -10.53 -5.22 5.32
C ASP A 96 -10.74 -4.06 4.32
N GLN A 97 -10.07 -2.90 4.49
CA GLN A 97 -10.35 -1.69 3.71
C GLN A 97 -9.12 -1.07 3.03
N ILE A 98 -7.92 -1.54 3.38
CA ILE A 98 -6.66 -0.98 2.87
C ILE A 98 -5.63 -2.09 2.62
N VAL A 99 -4.91 -1.98 1.52
CA VAL A 99 -3.64 -2.68 1.30
C VAL A 99 -2.54 -1.64 1.13
N VAL A 100 -1.41 -1.83 1.81
CA VAL A 100 -0.20 -1.02 1.64
C VAL A 100 0.92 -1.90 1.10
N GLU A 101 1.46 -1.52 -0.04
CA GLU A 101 2.64 -2.14 -0.64
C GLU A 101 3.91 -1.46 -0.11
N ILE A 102 4.81 -2.24 0.48
CA ILE A 102 6.05 -1.80 1.10
C ILE A 102 7.24 -2.38 0.33
N MET A 103 8.22 -1.53 0.04
CA MET A 103 9.49 -1.93 -0.56
C MET A 103 10.46 -2.48 0.48
N ASP A 104 11.48 -3.23 0.06
CA ASP A 104 12.54 -3.77 0.95
C ASP A 104 13.23 -2.71 1.84
N ASN A 105 13.27 -1.45 1.39
CA ASN A 105 13.84 -0.32 2.15
C ASN A 105 12.85 0.34 3.14
N GLY A 106 11.66 -0.23 3.31
CA GLY A 106 10.60 0.21 4.22
C GLY A 106 9.75 1.37 3.70
N HIS A 107 9.99 1.88 2.49
CA HIS A 107 9.16 2.92 1.89
C HIS A 107 7.86 2.35 1.32
N ILE A 108 6.79 3.13 1.40
CA ILE A 108 5.52 2.81 0.75
C ILE A 108 5.68 2.97 -0.77
N ALA A 109 5.32 1.94 -1.52
CA ALA A 109 5.21 1.98 -2.98
C ALA A 109 3.81 2.42 -3.42
N ALA A 110 2.78 1.86 -2.81
CA ALA A 110 1.40 2.18 -3.12
C ALA A 110 0.47 1.94 -1.92
N VAL A 111 -0.64 2.68 -1.90
CA VAL A 111 -1.77 2.45 -0.99
C VAL A 111 -3.01 2.16 -1.82
N THR A 112 -3.67 1.04 -1.56
CA THR A 112 -4.96 0.68 -2.18
C THR A 112 -6.05 0.78 -1.14
N LEU A 113 -7.08 1.59 -1.38
CA LEU A 113 -8.30 1.67 -0.59
C LEU A 113 -9.43 0.95 -1.34
N TYR A 114 -10.28 0.19 -0.66
CA TYR A 114 -11.38 -0.52 -1.30
C TYR A 114 -12.60 -0.72 -0.37
N GLU A 115 -13.77 -0.91 -0.99
CA GLU A 115 -15.07 -1.22 -0.37
C GLU A 115 -15.51 -2.63 -0.77
#